data_AF-A0A7V7JNU6-F1
#
_entry.id   AF-A0A7V7JNU6-F1
#
_cell.length_a   1.000
_cell.length_b   1.000
_cell.length_c   1.000
_cell.angle_alpha   90.00
_cell.angle_beta   90.00
_cell.angle_gamma   90.00
#
_symmetry.space_group_name_H-M   'P 1'
#
loop_
_entity.id
_entity.type
_entity.pdbx_description
1 polymer ?
#
loop_
_entity_poly.entity_id
_entity_poly.type
_entity_poly.pdbx_seq_one_letter_code
_entity_poly.pdbx_strand_id
1 'polypeptide(L)'
;VCVLLGLGAAFARAGAFQRRVGWYAGTAFLAAAPWLLRSAFLVGNPVYPFLTQVFSDGGIPDSDITALGAHDTIGVVGLKSFLMFPWDIVMRPELYDGWSKSPGGLVLVLGLPGLVVGGKRAGWLGAFSIGGGACFFFFQRFARYMLPFFVPMMVVAAVAAVRLKPLRVPVSALLLITFLYGLGLDAAAAHFKFPAAFGCESRDAYLERRVERYAAFQWANGHIDPAGGAVLTLDPRSYYLNVPTYQNFFALLEIRDLPLRTQLAWLQRRNITHLFLPVAYIEESPKYREWRLTTLVERWRADRRHFNRLKRFELPRPQGEGVECVEIYAIDYSDGSE
;
A
#
# COMPACT_ATOMS: atom_id res chain seq x y z
N VAL A 1 12.37 12.60 7.11
CA VAL A 1 11.50 13.73 6.73
C VAL A 1 11.46 14.82 7.79
N CYS A 2 11.02 14.56 9.03
CA CYS A 2 10.91 15.59 10.08
C CYS A 2 12.23 16.31 10.42
N VAL A 3 13.35 15.58 10.44
CA VAL A 3 14.70 16.17 10.65
C VAL A 3 15.07 17.11 9.50
N LEU A 4 14.86 16.68 8.25
CA LEU A 4 15.12 17.47 7.05
C LEU A 4 14.25 18.74 7.04
N LEU A 5 12.95 18.63 7.32
CA LEU A 5 12.04 19.78 7.45
C LEU A 5 12.43 20.72 8.60
N GLY A 6 12.91 20.17 9.72
CA GLY A 6 13.45 20.93 10.84
C GLY A 6 14.70 21.73 10.46
N LEU A 7 15.61 21.12 9.70
CA LEU A 7 16.80 21.80 9.17
C LEU A 7 16.40 22.89 8.16
N GLY A 8 15.49 22.60 7.22
CA GLY A 8 14.99 23.60 6.27
C GLY A 8 14.34 24.81 6.97
N ALA A 9 13.58 24.58 8.05
CA ALA A 9 13.00 25.65 8.87
C ALA A 9 14.05 26.42 9.71
N ALA A 10 15.08 25.73 10.21
CA ALA A 10 16.18 26.34 10.96
C ALA A 10 17.05 27.25 10.09
N PHE A 11 17.41 26.81 8.88
CA PHE A 11 18.21 27.58 7.92
C PHE A 11 17.40 28.65 7.16
N ALA A 12 16.06 28.57 7.18
CA ALA A 12 15.17 29.61 6.67
C ALA A 12 15.12 30.88 7.55
N ARG A 13 15.78 30.88 8.71
CA ARG A 13 15.86 32.04 9.60
C ARG A 13 16.82 33.09 9.03
N ALA A 14 16.24 34.04 8.28
CA ALA A 14 16.73 35.35 7.84
C ALA A 14 16.98 35.51 6.33
N GLY A 15 15.91 35.71 5.55
CA GLY A 15 15.97 36.35 4.21
C GLY A 15 14.70 36.21 3.36
N ALA A 16 14.77 36.70 2.12
CA ALA A 16 13.66 36.83 1.17
C ALA A 16 12.83 35.53 1.04
N PHE A 17 11.52 35.67 0.84
CA PHE A 17 10.57 34.55 0.72
C PHE A 17 11.04 33.45 -0.24
N GLN A 18 11.64 33.83 -1.37
CA GLN A 18 12.22 32.92 -2.37
C GLN A 18 13.25 31.96 -1.78
N ARG A 19 14.12 32.41 -0.88
CA ARG A 19 15.13 31.56 -0.24
C ARG A 19 14.51 30.53 0.69
N ARG A 20 13.42 30.88 1.36
CA ARG A 20 12.67 29.96 2.23
C ARG A 20 11.94 28.90 1.42
N VAL A 21 11.32 29.30 0.30
CA VAL A 21 10.71 28.38 -0.66
C VAL A 21 11.75 27.43 -1.26
N GLY A 22 12.90 27.96 -1.69
CA GLY A 22 14.01 27.17 -2.22
C GLY A 22 14.51 26.12 -1.23
N TRP A 23 14.74 26.49 0.03
CA TRP A 23 15.14 25.54 1.06
C TRP A 23 14.08 24.47 1.33
N TYR A 24 12.83 24.88 1.45
CA TYR A 24 11.73 23.93 1.65
C TYR A 24 11.62 22.94 0.47
N ALA A 25 11.60 23.46 -0.77
CA ALA A 25 11.50 22.66 -1.97
C ALA A 25 12.70 21.72 -2.14
N GLY A 26 13.92 22.20 -1.94
CA GLY A 26 15.12 21.38 -2.00
C GLY A 26 15.13 20.29 -0.93
N THR A 27 14.70 20.61 0.28
CA THR A 27 14.58 19.63 1.38
C THR A 27 13.53 18.56 1.07
N ALA A 28 12.36 18.98 0.58
CA ALA A 28 11.29 18.07 0.19
C ALA A 28 11.73 17.16 -0.98
N PHE A 29 12.44 17.73 -1.96
CA PHE A 29 13.01 16.98 -3.08
C PHE A 29 14.04 15.96 -2.59
N LEU A 30 14.99 16.34 -1.74
CA LEU A 30 15.97 15.42 -1.16
C LEU A 30 15.30 14.29 -0.36
N ALA A 31 14.20 14.59 0.35
CA ALA A 31 13.44 13.58 1.07
C ALA A 31 12.73 12.59 0.13
N ALA A 32 12.25 13.07 -1.04
CA ALA A 32 11.62 12.24 -2.06
C ALA A 32 12.62 11.54 -3.00
N ALA A 33 13.85 12.05 -3.09
CA ALA A 33 14.85 11.64 -4.08
C ALA A 33 15.16 10.13 -4.06
N PRO A 34 15.30 9.44 -2.92
CA PRO A 34 15.55 7.99 -2.94
C PRO A 34 14.48 7.20 -3.69
N TRP A 35 13.21 7.62 -3.58
CA TRP A 35 12.12 6.97 -4.29
C TRP A 35 12.11 7.35 -5.77
N LEU A 36 12.28 8.64 -6.10
CA LEU A 36 12.35 9.11 -7.49
C LEU A 36 13.51 8.45 -8.25
N LEU A 37 14.69 8.38 -7.64
CA LEU A 37 15.87 7.74 -8.20
C LEU A 37 15.66 6.23 -8.35
N ARG A 38 15.11 5.56 -7.34
CA ARG A 38 14.78 4.13 -7.44
C ARG A 38 13.84 3.87 -8.61
N SER A 39 12.77 4.66 -8.76
CA SER A 39 11.82 4.49 -9.86
C SER A 39 12.47 4.77 -11.21
N ALA A 40 13.35 5.78 -11.31
CA ALA A 40 14.13 6.07 -12.51
C ALA A 40 15.04 4.89 -12.89
N PHE A 41 15.76 4.30 -11.93
CA PHE A 41 16.70 3.21 -12.20
C PHE A 41 16.02 1.86 -12.46
N LEU A 42 14.91 1.56 -11.77
CA LEU A 42 14.23 0.27 -11.90
C LEU A 42 13.22 0.22 -13.04
N VAL A 43 12.54 1.34 -13.31
CA VAL A 43 11.40 1.39 -14.25
C VAL A 43 11.66 2.36 -15.41
N GLY A 44 12.78 3.08 -15.40
CA GLY A 44 13.06 4.14 -16.38
C GLY A 44 12.23 5.40 -16.16
N ASN A 45 11.35 5.44 -15.15
CA ASN A 45 10.43 6.55 -14.91
C ASN A 45 10.60 7.12 -13.49
N PRO A 46 11.16 8.35 -13.33
CA PRO A 46 11.40 8.94 -12.03
C PRO A 46 10.12 9.26 -11.25
N VAL A 47 8.98 9.38 -11.92
CA VAL A 47 7.68 9.75 -11.32
C VAL A 47 6.64 8.64 -11.48
N TYR A 48 7.08 7.39 -11.65
CA TYR A 48 6.20 6.23 -11.76
C TYR A 48 5.17 6.18 -10.62
N PRO A 49 3.87 5.96 -10.90
CA PRO A 49 3.31 5.50 -12.17
C PRO A 49 2.82 6.65 -13.08
N PHE A 50 3.14 7.91 -12.79
CA PHE A 50 2.70 9.04 -13.61
C PHE A 50 3.57 9.20 -14.85
N LEU A 51 3.04 9.90 -15.87
CA LEU A 51 3.77 10.28 -17.08
C LEU A 51 4.44 9.09 -17.79
N THR A 52 3.82 7.91 -17.74
CA THR A 52 4.32 6.69 -18.39
C THR A 52 4.50 6.88 -19.89
N GLN A 53 3.65 7.68 -20.54
CA GLN A 53 3.79 8.02 -21.96
C GLN A 53 5.04 8.84 -22.29
N VAL A 54 5.66 9.50 -21.31
CA VAL A 54 6.83 10.38 -21.51
C VAL A 54 8.13 9.66 -21.16
N PHE A 55 8.12 8.86 -20.08
CA PHE A 55 9.33 8.25 -19.53
C PHE A 55 9.45 6.74 -19.77
N SER A 56 8.42 6.06 -20.26
CA SER A 56 8.42 4.61 -20.42
C SER A 56 7.95 4.20 -21.81
N ASP A 57 8.85 3.66 -22.64
CA ASP A 57 8.56 3.10 -23.98
C ASP A 57 7.73 1.79 -23.93
N GLY A 58 7.35 1.36 -22.71
CA GLY A 58 6.65 0.13 -22.42
C GLY A 58 6.60 -0.06 -20.91
N GLY A 59 5.88 0.83 -20.22
CA GLY A 59 5.70 0.75 -18.76
C GLY A 59 5.27 -0.65 -18.32
N ILE A 60 5.54 -1.01 -17.05
CA ILE A 60 5.13 -2.30 -16.47
C ILE A 60 3.71 -2.59 -16.95
N PRO A 61 3.49 -3.66 -17.74
CA PRO A 61 2.22 -3.91 -18.38
C PRO A 61 1.17 -4.02 -17.28
N ASP A 62 0.16 -3.16 -17.38
CA ASP A 62 -1.14 -3.36 -16.76
C ASP A 62 -1.28 -3.03 -15.26
N SER A 63 -0.54 -2.07 -14.67
CA SER A 63 -1.05 -1.41 -13.45
C SER A 63 -1.88 -0.20 -13.84
N ASP A 64 -3.20 -0.38 -13.97
CA ASP A 64 -4.12 0.75 -14.10
C ASP A 64 -3.91 1.67 -12.90
N ILE A 65 -3.45 2.90 -13.16
CA ILE A 65 -3.18 3.91 -12.12
C ILE A 65 -4.47 4.23 -11.37
N THR A 66 -5.64 4.06 -12.02
CA THR A 66 -6.94 4.22 -11.38
C THR A 66 -7.26 3.09 -10.39
N ALA A 67 -6.54 1.96 -10.47
CA ALA A 67 -6.55 0.89 -9.47
C ALA A 67 -5.65 1.17 -8.25
N LEU A 68 -5.02 2.36 -8.13
CA LEU A 68 -4.67 2.94 -6.82
C LEU A 68 -5.98 3.16 -6.05
N GLY A 69 -6.49 2.05 -5.50
CA GLY A 69 -7.90 1.83 -5.19
C GLY A 69 -8.62 3.09 -4.76
N ALA A 70 -9.63 3.49 -5.54
CA ALA A 70 -10.67 4.34 -5.01
C ALA A 70 -11.15 3.70 -3.70
N HIS A 71 -11.11 4.45 -2.61
CA HIS A 71 -11.62 3.94 -1.34
C HIS A 71 -13.07 3.52 -1.51
N ASP A 72 -13.46 2.36 -0.98
CA ASP A 72 -14.83 1.82 -1.11
C ASP A 72 -15.93 2.81 -0.64
N THR A 73 -15.57 3.82 0.17
CA THR A 73 -16.48 4.85 0.68
C THR A 73 -16.69 6.01 -0.29
N ILE A 74 -15.91 6.14 -1.37
CA ILE A 74 -16.10 7.18 -2.40
C ILE A 74 -17.49 7.07 -3.04
N GLY A 75 -18.07 5.87 -3.13
CA GLY A 75 -19.46 5.66 -3.57
C GLY A 75 -20.54 6.18 -2.61
N VAL A 76 -20.18 6.44 -1.34
CA VAL A 76 -21.10 7.00 -0.33
C VAL A 76 -20.79 8.48 -0.15
N VAL A 77 -21.39 9.32 -0.99
CA VAL A 77 -21.31 10.78 -0.90
C VAL A 77 -22.59 11.30 -0.26
N GLY A 78 -22.47 11.92 0.90
CA GLY A 78 -23.60 12.52 1.61
C GLY A 78 -23.14 13.61 2.56
N LEU A 79 -23.99 14.63 2.77
CA LEU A 79 -23.67 15.76 3.65
C LEU A 79 -23.34 15.30 5.07
N LYS A 80 -24.07 14.30 5.59
CA LYS A 80 -23.78 13.69 6.90
C LYS A 80 -22.37 13.09 6.93
N SER A 81 -22.01 12.30 5.92
CA SER A 81 -20.68 11.67 5.84
C SER A 81 -19.57 12.72 5.71
N PHE A 82 -19.81 13.82 4.99
CA PHE A 82 -18.86 14.93 4.89
C PHE A 82 -18.66 15.65 6.23
N LEU A 83 -19.75 15.97 6.93
CA LEU A 83 -19.68 16.66 8.22
C LEU A 83 -19.09 15.76 9.32
N MET A 84 -19.38 14.46 9.29
CA MET A 84 -18.85 13.49 10.23
C MET A 84 -17.43 13.04 9.89
N PHE A 85 -16.92 13.33 8.69
CA PHE A 85 -15.62 12.86 8.24
C PHE A 85 -14.45 13.17 9.20
N PRO A 86 -14.30 14.40 9.74
CA PRO A 86 -13.22 14.70 10.69
C PRO A 86 -13.30 13.84 11.96
N TRP A 87 -14.51 13.51 12.41
CA TRP A 87 -14.74 12.63 13.56
C TRP A 87 -14.48 11.17 13.21
N ASP A 88 -15.06 10.68 12.12
CA ASP A 88 -14.99 9.28 11.72
C ASP A 88 -13.55 8.88 11.36
N ILE A 89 -12.75 9.75 10.74
CA ILE A 89 -11.34 9.43 10.45
C ILE A 89 -10.47 9.29 11.71
N VAL A 90 -10.90 9.87 12.83
CA VAL A 90 -10.22 9.78 14.12
C VAL A 90 -10.74 8.60 14.94
N MET A 91 -12.06 8.47 15.04
CA MET A 91 -12.74 7.57 15.97
C MET A 91 -13.12 6.22 15.35
N ARG A 92 -13.14 6.15 14.01
CA ARG A 92 -13.39 4.93 13.22
C ARG A 92 -12.28 4.72 12.17
N PRO A 93 -11.00 4.75 12.57
CA PRO A 93 -9.89 4.73 11.61
C PRO A 93 -9.81 3.41 10.83
N GLU A 94 -10.44 2.32 11.29
CA GLU A 94 -10.62 1.08 10.52
C GLU A 94 -11.34 1.30 9.20
N LEU A 95 -12.23 2.30 9.14
CA LEU A 95 -12.90 2.70 7.90
C LEU A 95 -12.00 3.50 6.96
N TYR A 96 -10.83 3.98 7.43
CA TYR A 96 -9.96 4.90 6.71
C TYR A 96 -8.49 4.55 6.86
N ASP A 97 -8.14 3.29 6.59
CA ASP A 97 -6.75 2.82 6.44
C ASP A 97 -6.04 2.38 7.75
N GLY A 98 -6.79 2.33 8.86
CA GLY A 98 -6.42 1.71 10.14
C GLY A 98 -5.89 2.66 11.21
N TRP A 99 -5.85 2.17 12.46
CA TRP A 99 -5.47 2.93 13.67
C TRP A 99 -4.08 3.58 13.60
N SER A 100 -3.10 2.92 12.97
CA SER A 100 -1.74 3.45 12.84
C SER A 100 -1.63 4.69 11.95
N LYS A 101 -2.69 5.03 11.20
CA LYS A 101 -2.74 6.20 10.31
C LYS A 101 -3.71 7.28 10.78
N SER A 102 -4.39 7.07 11.91
CA SER A 102 -5.30 8.07 12.50
C SER A 102 -4.51 9.32 12.92
N PRO A 103 -5.03 10.54 12.67
CA PRO A 103 -4.40 11.76 13.17
C PRO A 103 -4.54 11.93 14.69
N GLY A 104 -5.35 11.10 15.35
CA GLY A 104 -5.59 11.13 16.78
C GLY A 104 -6.55 12.24 17.22
N GLY A 105 -7.22 12.04 18.36
CA GLY A 105 -8.26 12.94 18.87
C GLY A 105 -7.77 14.34 19.24
N LEU A 106 -6.48 14.51 19.53
CA LEU A 106 -5.90 15.81 19.88
C LEU A 106 -6.04 16.85 18.76
N VAL A 107 -6.02 16.42 17.50
CA VAL A 107 -6.18 17.31 16.35
C VAL A 107 -7.56 17.96 16.35
N LEU A 108 -8.61 17.22 16.71
CA LEU A 108 -9.97 17.76 16.79
C LEU A 108 -10.17 18.62 18.04
N VAL A 109 -9.75 18.10 19.19
CA VAL A 109 -9.99 18.74 20.50
C VAL A 109 -9.22 20.05 20.64
N LEU A 110 -7.96 20.08 20.22
CA LEU A 110 -7.09 21.25 20.38
C LEU A 110 -6.98 22.11 19.12
N GLY A 111 -7.37 21.57 17.96
CA GLY A 111 -7.33 22.30 16.70
C GLY A 111 -8.18 23.56 16.72
N LEU A 112 -9.45 23.48 17.16
CA LEU A 112 -10.34 24.64 17.25
C LEU A 112 -9.83 25.72 18.23
N PRO A 113 -9.48 25.40 19.50
CA PRO A 113 -8.82 26.36 20.37
C PRO A 113 -7.55 26.95 19.75
N GLY A 114 -6.80 26.15 19.01
CA GLY A 114 -5.57 26.57 18.35
C GLY A 114 -5.79 27.63 17.27
N LEU A 115 -6.89 27.53 16.52
CA LEU A 115 -7.29 28.56 15.56
C LEU A 115 -7.64 29.88 16.24
N VAL A 116 -8.33 29.81 17.38
CA VAL A 116 -8.72 31.00 18.16
C VAL A 116 -7.49 31.68 18.77
N VAL A 117 -6.63 30.92 19.46
CA VAL A 117 -5.50 31.52 20.20
C VAL A 117 -4.27 31.74 19.33
N GLY A 118 -4.18 31.13 18.15
CA GLY A 118 -2.99 31.16 17.28
C GLY A 118 -2.93 32.31 16.27
N GLY A 119 -4.00 33.10 16.15
CA GLY A 119 -4.09 34.27 15.27
C GLY A 119 -3.97 33.93 13.77
N LYS A 120 -3.63 34.95 12.95
CA LYS A 120 -3.69 34.85 11.48
C LYS A 120 -2.88 33.69 10.87
N ARG A 121 -1.70 33.38 11.44
CA ARG A 121 -0.86 32.28 10.93
C ARG A 121 -1.49 30.90 11.18
N ALA A 122 -2.02 30.68 12.37
CA ALA A 122 -2.75 29.45 12.67
C ALA A 122 -4.04 29.36 11.84
N GLY A 123 -4.72 30.49 11.62
CA GLY A 123 -5.87 30.58 10.72
C GLY A 123 -5.57 30.10 9.31
N TRP A 124 -4.45 30.53 8.70
CA TRP A 124 -4.05 30.06 7.37
C TRP A 124 -3.73 28.56 7.32
N LEU A 125 -3.03 28.03 8.34
CA LEU A 125 -2.75 26.59 8.43
C LEU A 125 -4.03 25.78 8.61
N GLY A 126 -4.97 26.29 9.42
CA GLY A 126 -6.30 25.73 9.58
C GLY A 126 -7.09 25.72 8.29
N ALA A 127 -7.15 26.85 7.59
CA ALA A 127 -7.84 26.97 6.31
C ALA A 127 -7.25 26.00 5.26
N PHE A 128 -5.92 25.89 5.18
CA PHE A 128 -5.26 24.91 4.32
C PHE A 128 -5.65 23.47 4.68
N SER A 129 -5.64 23.13 5.96
CA SER A 129 -5.97 21.78 6.45
C SER A 129 -7.43 21.42 6.18
N ILE A 130 -8.36 22.33 6.50
CA ILE A 130 -9.79 22.14 6.33
C ILE A 130 -10.16 22.11 4.85
N GLY A 131 -9.67 23.07 4.06
CA GLY A 131 -9.93 23.15 2.63
C GLY A 131 -9.36 21.94 1.88
N GLY A 132 -8.10 21.59 2.16
CA GLY A 132 -7.44 20.42 1.57
C GLY A 132 -8.12 19.11 1.95
N GLY A 133 -8.44 18.92 3.25
CA GLY A 133 -9.18 17.75 3.72
C GLY A 133 -10.60 17.66 3.12
N ALA A 134 -11.29 18.80 2.95
CA ALA A 134 -12.59 18.84 2.31
C ALA A 134 -12.52 18.49 0.82
N CYS A 135 -11.56 19.02 0.07
CA CYS A 135 -11.34 18.64 -1.33
C CYS A 135 -11.05 17.14 -1.45
N PHE A 136 -10.16 16.63 -0.60
CA PHE A 136 -9.78 15.23 -0.63
C PHE A 136 -10.88 14.29 -0.18
N PHE A 137 -11.81 14.70 0.68
CA PHE A 137 -12.99 13.88 1.00
C PHE A 137 -13.74 13.42 -0.26
N PHE A 138 -13.79 14.26 -1.30
CA PHE A 138 -14.44 13.95 -2.57
C PHE A 138 -13.57 13.14 -3.54
N PHE A 139 -12.26 13.11 -3.32
CA PHE A 139 -11.30 12.46 -4.21
C PHE A 139 -10.77 11.13 -3.66
N GLN A 140 -10.32 11.12 -2.41
CA GLN A 140 -9.66 9.98 -1.78
C GLN A 140 -9.71 10.10 -0.24
N ARG A 141 -10.24 9.07 0.45
CA ARG A 141 -10.53 9.15 1.90
C ARG A 141 -9.56 8.40 2.81
N PHE A 142 -8.56 7.68 2.29
CA PHE A 142 -7.62 7.00 3.19
C PHE A 142 -6.82 8.01 4.01
N ALA A 143 -6.66 7.74 5.31
CA ALA A 143 -5.96 8.65 6.22
C ALA A 143 -4.51 8.93 5.80
N ARG A 144 -3.83 7.97 5.14
CA ARG A 144 -2.47 8.19 4.59
C ARG A 144 -2.38 9.36 3.62
N TYR A 145 -3.43 9.59 2.81
CA TYR A 145 -3.44 10.70 1.86
C TYR A 145 -3.85 12.02 2.53
N MET A 146 -4.41 11.96 3.74
CA MET A 146 -4.80 13.13 4.52
C MET A 146 -3.66 13.68 5.38
N LEU A 147 -2.57 12.92 5.54
CA LEU A 147 -1.40 13.33 6.32
C LEU A 147 -0.89 14.75 6.00
N PRO A 148 -0.80 15.20 4.72
CA PRO A 148 -0.37 16.57 4.41
C PRO A 148 -1.28 17.65 4.99
N PHE A 149 -2.56 17.34 5.27
CA PHE A 149 -3.54 18.26 5.85
C PHE A 149 -3.65 18.09 7.37
N PHE A 150 -3.38 16.89 7.89
CA PHE A 150 -3.34 16.67 9.33
C PHE A 150 -2.14 17.34 9.99
N VAL A 151 -0.97 17.31 9.36
CA VAL A 151 0.26 17.87 9.96
C VAL A 151 0.13 19.37 10.26
N PRO A 152 -0.35 20.25 9.35
CA PRO A 152 -0.56 21.66 9.69
C PRO A 152 -1.62 21.85 10.78
N MET A 153 -2.67 21.04 10.81
CA MET A 153 -3.68 21.10 11.88
C MET A 153 -3.12 20.62 13.23
N MET A 154 -2.20 19.66 13.26
CA MET A 154 -1.45 19.27 14.46
C MET A 154 -0.59 20.42 14.98
N VAL A 155 0.01 21.23 14.09
CA VAL A 155 0.73 22.44 14.49
C VAL A 155 -0.23 23.45 15.14
N VAL A 156 -1.42 23.65 14.55
CA VAL A 156 -2.46 24.51 15.14
C VAL A 156 -2.88 23.98 16.52
N ALA A 157 -3.11 22.68 16.67
CA ALA A 157 -3.41 22.05 17.95
C ALA A 157 -2.28 22.25 18.98
N ALA A 158 -1.01 22.17 18.56
CA ALA A 158 0.13 22.43 19.43
C ALA A 158 0.18 23.89 19.91
N VAL A 159 -0.26 24.85 19.09
CA VAL A 159 -0.35 26.26 19.51
C VAL A 159 -1.33 26.43 20.67
N ALA A 160 -2.47 25.72 20.66
CA ALA A 160 -3.38 25.70 21.81
C ALA A 160 -2.70 25.15 23.06
N ALA A 161 -2.04 24.01 22.96
CA ALA A 161 -1.36 23.36 24.10
C ALA A 161 -0.28 24.26 24.74
N VAL A 162 0.41 25.07 23.94
CA VAL A 162 1.46 25.97 24.42
C VAL A 162 0.89 27.28 24.99
N ARG A 163 -0.11 27.87 24.33
CA ARG A 163 -0.66 29.19 24.74
C ARG A 163 -1.64 29.07 25.90
N LEU A 164 -2.38 27.98 25.99
CA LEU A 164 -3.28 27.69 27.10
C LEU A 164 -2.48 26.97 28.21
N LYS A 165 -1.82 27.76 29.07
CA LYS A 165 -1.00 27.28 30.20
C LYS A 165 -1.57 26.08 30.97
N PRO A 166 -2.87 26.02 31.35
CA PRO A 166 -3.41 24.86 32.08
C PRO A 166 -3.38 23.55 31.27
N LEU A 167 -3.35 23.62 29.94
CA LEU A 167 -3.31 22.44 29.07
C LEU A 167 -1.89 21.92 28.82
N ARG A 168 -0.85 22.71 29.08
CA ARG A 168 0.53 22.36 28.70
C ARG A 168 0.99 21.04 29.32
N VAL A 169 0.86 20.91 30.64
CA VAL A 169 1.27 19.71 31.39
C VAL A 169 0.44 18.49 31.00
N PRO A 170 -0.91 18.51 31.05
CA PRO A 170 -1.69 17.32 30.71
C PRO A 170 -1.52 16.90 29.25
N VAL A 171 -1.44 17.84 28.30
CA VAL A 171 -1.18 17.50 26.89
C VAL A 171 0.22 16.91 26.70
N SER A 172 1.24 17.45 27.35
CA SER A 172 2.60 16.89 27.26
C SER A 172 2.68 15.49 27.86
N ALA A 173 2.05 15.27 29.01
CA ALA A 173 1.96 13.95 29.64
C ALA A 173 1.23 12.95 28.73
N LEU A 174 0.09 13.34 28.17
CA LEU A 174 -0.67 12.50 27.25
C LEU A 174 0.10 12.16 25.97
N LEU A 175 0.82 13.13 25.39
CA LEU A 175 1.69 12.90 24.24
C LEU A 175 2.82 11.93 24.58
N LEU A 176 3.46 12.07 25.75
CA LEU A 176 4.50 11.15 26.20
C LEU A 176 3.95 9.74 26.41
N ILE A 177 2.80 9.61 27.09
CA ILE A 177 2.14 8.32 27.30
C ILE A 177 1.79 7.68 25.96
N THR A 178 1.18 8.43 25.04
CA THR A 178 0.81 7.92 23.71
C THR A 178 2.05 7.52 22.90
N PHE A 179 3.12 8.30 22.97
CA PHE A 179 4.39 7.98 22.32
C PHE A 179 5.00 6.69 22.87
N LEU A 180 5.10 6.56 24.19
CA LEU A 180 5.64 5.35 24.85
C LEU A 180 4.78 4.13 24.57
N TYR A 181 3.46 4.30 24.59
CA TYR A 181 2.50 3.25 24.24
C TYR A 181 2.65 2.80 22.78
N GLY A 182 2.69 3.75 21.84
CA GLY A 182 2.92 3.46 20.43
C GLY A 182 4.26 2.78 20.17
N LEU A 183 5.33 3.26 20.81
CA LEU A 183 6.65 2.64 20.75
C LEU A 183 6.63 1.20 21.28
N GLY A 184 5.92 0.97 22.40
CA GLY A 184 5.75 -0.36 22.97
C GLY A 184 4.98 -1.30 22.05
N LEU A 185 3.87 -0.82 21.45
CA LEU A 185 3.10 -1.59 20.46
C LEU A 185 3.93 -1.90 19.20
N ASP A 186 4.66 -0.93 18.67
CA ASP A 186 5.50 -1.12 17.48
C ASP A 186 6.65 -2.09 17.78
N ALA A 187 7.29 -1.98 18.94
CA ALA A 187 8.31 -2.93 19.38
C ALA A 187 7.72 -4.34 19.53
N ALA A 188 6.55 -4.49 20.14
CA ALA A 188 5.85 -5.76 20.26
C ALA A 188 5.44 -6.32 18.88
N ALA A 189 5.00 -5.47 17.95
CA ALA A 189 4.65 -5.87 16.59
C ALA A 189 5.89 -6.17 15.71
N ALA A 190 7.07 -5.70 16.09
CA ALA A 190 8.31 -5.90 15.35
C ALA A 190 9.27 -6.91 15.98
N HIS A 191 9.06 -7.34 17.24
CA HIS A 191 10.04 -8.13 17.99
C HIS A 191 10.48 -9.41 17.27
N PHE A 192 9.55 -10.08 16.58
CA PHE A 192 9.84 -11.30 15.84
C PHE A 192 10.78 -11.09 14.64
N LYS A 193 10.96 -9.85 14.18
CA LYS A 193 11.86 -9.46 13.08
C LYS A 193 13.28 -9.22 13.56
N PHE A 194 13.49 -9.00 14.87
CA PHE A 194 14.80 -8.66 15.43
C PHE A 194 15.87 -9.74 15.19
N PRO A 195 15.60 -11.05 15.36
CA PRO A 195 16.62 -12.07 15.10
C PRO A 195 17.16 -12.00 13.67
N ALA A 196 16.27 -11.91 12.66
CA ALA A 196 16.68 -11.72 11.27
C ALA A 196 17.40 -10.38 11.02
N ALA A 197 16.92 -9.28 11.63
CA ALA A 197 17.54 -7.96 11.47
C ALA A 197 18.94 -7.85 12.09
N PHE A 198 19.20 -8.56 13.18
CA PHE A 198 20.50 -8.62 13.84
C PHE A 198 21.39 -9.76 13.34
N GLY A 199 20.94 -10.54 12.34
CA GLY A 199 21.71 -11.64 11.76
C GLY A 199 21.77 -12.91 12.62
N CYS A 200 20.95 -13.01 13.67
CA CYS A 200 20.81 -14.20 14.50
C CYS A 200 19.99 -15.32 13.82
N GLU A 201 19.21 -14.98 12.78
CA GLU A 201 18.44 -15.90 11.96
C GLU A 201 18.72 -15.57 10.48
N SER A 202 18.90 -16.60 9.65
CA SER A 202 19.07 -16.37 8.21
C SER A 202 17.76 -15.86 7.60
N ARG A 203 17.88 -15.11 6.50
CA ARG A 203 16.70 -14.61 5.77
C ARG A 203 15.74 -15.73 5.40
N ASP A 204 16.26 -16.84 4.89
CA ASP A 204 15.44 -17.92 4.37
C ASP A 204 14.75 -18.70 5.51
N ALA A 205 15.43 -18.94 6.63
CA ALA A 205 14.82 -19.55 7.81
C ALA A 205 13.70 -18.66 8.39
N TYR A 206 13.93 -17.35 8.44
CA TYR A 206 12.92 -16.39 8.87
C TYR A 206 11.70 -16.39 7.94
N LEU A 207 11.92 -16.38 6.63
CA LEU A 207 10.83 -16.37 5.64
C LEU A 207 10.06 -17.69 5.63
N GLU A 208 10.73 -18.83 5.73
CA GLU A 208 10.09 -20.14 5.83
C GLU A 208 9.16 -20.23 7.04
N ARG A 209 9.60 -19.68 8.17
CA ARG A 209 8.81 -19.64 9.41
C ARG A 209 7.66 -18.63 9.39
N ARG A 210 7.71 -17.58 8.56
CA ARG A 210 6.80 -16.43 8.65
C ARG A 210 5.92 -16.18 7.42
N VAL A 211 6.30 -16.71 6.27
CA VAL A 211 5.59 -16.51 5.00
C VAL A 211 5.00 -17.86 4.58
N GLU A 212 3.67 -17.96 4.64
CA GLU A 212 2.93 -19.23 4.47
C GLU A 212 3.31 -20.00 3.20
N ARG A 213 3.61 -19.28 2.12
CA ARG A 213 3.83 -19.84 0.78
C ARG A 213 5.30 -19.86 0.37
N TYR A 214 6.22 -19.61 1.30
CA TYR A 214 7.62 -19.41 0.95
C TYR A 214 8.29 -20.61 0.28
N ALA A 215 7.99 -21.82 0.76
CA ALA A 215 8.49 -23.05 0.15
C ALA A 215 8.03 -23.19 -1.32
N ALA A 216 6.79 -22.79 -1.63
CA ALA A 216 6.29 -22.81 -3.00
C ALA A 216 6.98 -21.78 -3.90
N PHE A 217 7.28 -20.58 -3.38
CA PHE A 217 8.08 -19.57 -4.10
C PHE A 217 9.50 -20.08 -4.37
N GLN A 218 10.16 -20.68 -3.38
CA GLN A 218 11.51 -21.24 -3.57
C GLN A 218 11.51 -22.35 -4.63
N TRP A 219 10.52 -23.25 -4.61
CA TRP A 219 10.40 -24.27 -5.62
C TRP A 219 10.23 -23.66 -7.02
N ALA A 220 9.32 -22.69 -7.18
CA ALA A 220 9.11 -22.02 -8.46
C ALA A 220 10.40 -21.37 -8.98
N ASN A 221 11.15 -20.69 -8.10
CA ASN A 221 12.43 -20.06 -8.46
C ASN A 221 13.52 -21.06 -8.88
N GLY A 222 13.45 -22.29 -8.41
CA GLY A 222 14.41 -23.34 -8.77
C GLY A 222 14.01 -24.19 -9.99
N HIS A 223 12.76 -24.09 -10.45
CA HIS A 223 12.21 -24.99 -11.47
C HIS A 223 11.62 -24.28 -12.70
N ILE A 224 11.27 -23.00 -12.59
CA ILE A 224 10.73 -22.21 -13.71
C ILE A 224 11.86 -21.38 -14.29
N ASP A 225 12.10 -21.53 -15.60
CA ASP A 225 13.08 -20.74 -16.32
C ASP A 225 12.65 -19.26 -16.41
N PRO A 226 13.45 -18.31 -15.89
CA PRO A 226 13.16 -16.87 -16.02
C PRO A 226 13.06 -16.37 -17.47
N ALA A 227 13.71 -17.05 -18.43
CA ALA A 227 13.63 -16.71 -19.85
C ALA A 227 12.41 -17.36 -20.55
N GLY A 228 11.79 -18.36 -19.93
CA GLY A 228 10.70 -19.16 -20.49
C GLY A 228 9.32 -18.50 -20.41
N GLY A 229 9.22 -17.25 -19.98
CA GLY A 229 7.96 -16.49 -19.89
C GLY A 229 7.57 -16.10 -18.47
N ALA A 230 6.34 -15.64 -18.31
CA ALA A 230 5.82 -15.07 -17.09
C ALA A 230 4.95 -16.05 -16.29
N VAL A 231 4.97 -15.90 -14.96
CA VAL A 231 4.07 -16.59 -14.02
C VAL A 231 2.87 -15.69 -13.73
N LEU A 232 1.66 -16.14 -14.07
CA LEU A 232 0.43 -15.51 -13.59
C LEU A 232 0.19 -15.93 -12.14
N THR A 233 0.02 -14.96 -11.24
CA THR A 233 -0.31 -15.24 -9.84
C THR A 233 -1.34 -14.26 -9.28
N LEU A 234 -2.21 -14.79 -8.43
CA LEU A 234 -3.15 -14.02 -7.60
C LEU A 234 -2.56 -13.70 -6.21
N ASP A 235 -1.32 -14.12 -5.93
CA ASP A 235 -0.65 -13.76 -4.70
C ASP A 235 -0.10 -12.33 -4.79
N PRO A 236 -0.44 -11.42 -3.86
CA PRO A 236 0.15 -10.08 -3.84
C PRO A 236 1.66 -10.07 -3.52
N ARG A 237 2.23 -11.21 -3.08
CA ARG A 237 3.62 -11.36 -2.67
C ARG A 237 4.54 -11.89 -3.78
N SER A 238 4.27 -11.58 -5.05
CA SER A 238 5.12 -12.06 -6.16
C SER A 238 6.57 -11.59 -6.10
N TYR A 239 6.90 -10.60 -5.27
CA TYR A 239 8.27 -10.16 -5.04
C TYR A 239 9.19 -11.24 -4.43
N TYR A 240 8.65 -12.41 -4.05
CA TYR A 240 9.44 -13.60 -3.72
C TYR A 240 9.76 -14.50 -4.93
N LEU A 241 9.14 -14.25 -6.09
CA LEU A 241 9.44 -14.93 -7.34
C LEU A 241 10.57 -14.20 -8.07
N ASN A 242 11.54 -14.96 -8.55
CA ASN A 242 12.70 -14.49 -9.31
C ASN A 242 12.47 -14.57 -10.83
N VAL A 243 11.26 -14.92 -11.24
CA VAL A 243 10.81 -15.03 -12.64
C VAL A 243 9.85 -13.87 -12.94
N PRO A 244 9.70 -13.44 -14.21
CA PRO A 244 8.72 -12.43 -14.56
C PRO A 244 7.32 -12.83 -14.07
N THR A 245 6.59 -11.91 -13.45
CA THR A 245 5.25 -12.21 -12.90
C THR A 245 4.18 -11.30 -13.44
N TYR A 246 3.01 -11.85 -13.70
CA TYR A 246 1.80 -11.11 -14.00
C TYR A 246 0.86 -11.17 -12.80
N GLN A 247 0.52 -10.01 -12.22
CA GLN A 247 -0.32 -9.90 -11.01
C GLN A 247 -1.62 -9.12 -11.21
N ASN A 248 -1.90 -8.61 -12.42
CA ASN A 248 -3.09 -7.81 -12.63
C ASN A 248 -4.36 -8.70 -12.66
N PHE A 249 -4.95 -8.90 -11.48
CA PHE A 249 -6.20 -9.64 -11.34
C PHE A 249 -7.41 -8.91 -11.94
N PHE A 250 -7.39 -7.58 -12.10
CA PHE A 250 -8.49 -6.85 -12.74
C PHE A 250 -8.63 -7.25 -14.20
N ALA A 251 -7.53 -7.46 -14.91
CA ALA A 251 -7.57 -7.96 -16.28
C ALA A 251 -8.16 -9.38 -16.37
N LEU A 252 -8.09 -10.17 -15.30
CA LEU A 252 -8.74 -11.47 -15.26
C LEU A 252 -10.27 -11.36 -15.22
N LEU A 253 -10.82 -10.25 -14.71
CA LEU A 253 -12.26 -10.00 -14.71
C LEU A 253 -12.82 -9.89 -16.12
N GLU A 254 -12.02 -9.40 -17.07
CA GLU A 254 -12.40 -9.24 -18.48
C GLU A 254 -12.49 -10.58 -19.21
N ILE A 255 -11.67 -11.56 -18.80
CA ILE A 255 -11.59 -12.87 -19.48
C ILE A 255 -12.34 -13.99 -18.76
N ARG A 256 -12.77 -13.79 -17.51
CA ARG A 256 -13.33 -14.87 -16.66
C ARG A 256 -14.52 -15.59 -17.28
N ASP A 257 -15.36 -14.84 -17.99
CA ASP A 257 -16.59 -15.33 -18.60
C ASP A 257 -16.40 -15.72 -20.08
N LEU A 258 -15.21 -15.49 -20.66
CA LEU A 258 -14.91 -15.83 -22.05
C LEU A 258 -14.69 -17.34 -22.24
N PRO A 259 -14.84 -17.86 -23.48
CA PRO A 259 -14.48 -19.23 -23.81
C PRO A 259 -13.00 -19.53 -23.51
N LEU A 260 -12.69 -20.77 -23.15
CA LEU A 260 -11.33 -21.18 -22.77
C LEU A 260 -10.29 -20.84 -23.84
N ARG A 261 -10.61 -21.07 -25.13
CA ARG A 261 -9.72 -20.72 -26.25
C ARG A 261 -9.30 -19.25 -26.22
N THR A 262 -10.24 -18.35 -25.95
CA THR A 262 -9.96 -16.90 -25.85
C THR A 262 -9.11 -16.58 -24.62
N GLN A 263 -9.32 -17.28 -23.51
CA GLN A 263 -8.48 -17.15 -22.31
C GLN A 263 -7.04 -17.62 -22.58
N LEU A 264 -6.86 -18.76 -23.25
CA LEU A 264 -5.55 -19.28 -23.64
C LEU A 264 -4.82 -18.32 -24.58
N ALA A 265 -5.49 -17.81 -25.61
CA ALA A 265 -4.92 -16.79 -26.50
C ALA A 265 -4.57 -15.49 -25.77
N TRP A 266 -5.33 -15.11 -24.73
CA TRP A 266 -5.00 -13.98 -23.87
C TRP A 266 -3.74 -14.22 -23.03
N LEU A 267 -3.60 -15.41 -22.45
CA LEU A 267 -2.43 -15.83 -21.68
C LEU A 267 -1.18 -15.90 -22.57
N GLN A 268 -1.31 -16.52 -23.74
CA GLN A 268 -0.24 -16.68 -24.73
C GLN A 268 0.29 -15.33 -25.24
N ARG A 269 -0.61 -14.39 -25.58
CA ARG A 269 -0.22 -13.03 -26.01
C ARG A 269 0.56 -12.25 -24.96
N ARG A 270 0.41 -12.60 -23.68
CA ARG A 270 1.15 -12.01 -22.56
C ARG A 270 2.38 -12.81 -22.17
N ASN A 271 2.73 -13.83 -22.96
CA ASN A 271 3.83 -14.74 -22.69
C ASN A 271 3.74 -15.38 -21.28
N ILE A 272 2.53 -15.64 -20.79
CA ILE A 272 2.32 -16.32 -19.52
C ILE A 272 2.49 -17.81 -19.77
N THR A 273 3.42 -18.48 -19.10
CA THR A 273 3.67 -19.91 -19.32
C THR A 273 3.33 -20.77 -18.11
N HIS A 274 3.15 -20.14 -16.95
CA HIS A 274 2.87 -20.84 -15.71
C HIS A 274 1.79 -20.13 -14.90
N LEU A 275 1.05 -20.90 -14.12
CA LEU A 275 0.15 -20.41 -13.09
C LEU A 275 0.69 -20.74 -11.70
N PHE A 276 0.77 -19.74 -10.82
CA PHE A 276 1.02 -19.93 -9.38
C PHE A 276 -0.25 -19.56 -8.62
N LEU A 277 -0.99 -20.58 -8.19
CA LEU A 277 -2.33 -20.45 -7.63
C LEU A 277 -2.32 -20.69 -6.12
N PRO A 278 -2.43 -19.63 -5.28
CA PRO A 278 -2.65 -19.79 -3.85
C PRO A 278 -4.12 -20.17 -3.59
N VAL A 279 -4.45 -21.44 -3.77
CA VAL A 279 -5.84 -21.96 -3.77
C VAL A 279 -6.59 -21.57 -2.50
N ALA A 280 -5.99 -21.79 -1.32
CA ALA A 280 -6.65 -21.48 -0.05
C ALA A 280 -6.95 -19.98 0.09
N TYR A 281 -6.01 -19.11 -0.31
CA TYR A 281 -6.22 -17.66 -0.35
C TYR A 281 -7.36 -17.24 -1.29
N ILE A 282 -7.43 -17.88 -2.47
CA ILE A 282 -8.43 -17.58 -3.49
C ILE A 282 -9.83 -17.94 -2.99
N GLU A 283 -9.98 -19.10 -2.36
CA GLU A 283 -11.25 -19.61 -1.85
C GLU A 283 -11.74 -18.82 -0.63
N GLU A 284 -10.84 -18.43 0.29
CA GLU A 284 -11.21 -17.70 1.51
C GLU A 284 -11.57 -16.24 1.25
N SER A 285 -10.90 -15.59 0.28
CA SER A 285 -11.11 -14.18 -0.04
C SER A 285 -12.53 -13.88 -0.55
N PRO A 286 -13.35 -13.10 0.18
CA PRO A 286 -14.71 -12.77 -0.24
C PRO A 286 -14.73 -12.02 -1.59
N LYS A 287 -13.76 -11.12 -1.83
CA LYS A 287 -13.69 -10.35 -3.08
C LYS A 287 -13.48 -11.24 -4.30
N TYR A 288 -12.66 -12.30 -4.19
CA TYR A 288 -12.45 -13.22 -5.32
C TYR A 288 -13.68 -14.10 -5.60
N ARG A 289 -14.46 -14.44 -4.57
CA ARG A 289 -15.76 -15.09 -4.74
C ARG A 289 -16.78 -14.17 -5.40
N GLU A 290 -16.92 -12.94 -4.93
CA GLU A 290 -17.79 -11.91 -5.53
C GLU A 290 -17.44 -11.65 -7.00
N TRP A 291 -16.15 -11.63 -7.32
CA TRP A 291 -15.65 -11.46 -8.67
C TRP A 291 -15.65 -12.73 -9.52
N ARG A 292 -16.14 -13.86 -8.99
CA ARG A 292 -16.21 -15.16 -9.68
C ARG A 292 -14.85 -15.64 -10.23
N LEU A 293 -13.75 -15.20 -9.61
CA LEU A 293 -12.40 -15.64 -9.98
C LEU A 293 -12.13 -17.08 -9.52
N THR A 294 -12.80 -17.54 -8.47
CA THR A 294 -12.80 -18.95 -8.04
C THR A 294 -13.27 -19.86 -9.18
N THR A 295 -14.37 -19.51 -9.85
CA THR A 295 -14.92 -20.28 -10.98
C THR A 295 -13.97 -20.31 -12.19
N LEU A 296 -13.27 -19.21 -12.47
CA LEU A 296 -12.23 -19.17 -13.51
C LEU A 296 -11.10 -20.14 -13.18
N VAL A 297 -10.60 -20.08 -11.94
CA VAL A 297 -9.53 -20.94 -11.45
C VAL A 297 -9.96 -22.41 -11.46
N GLU A 298 -11.18 -22.74 -11.03
CA GLU A 298 -11.73 -24.10 -11.11
C GLU A 298 -11.77 -24.62 -12.54
N ARG A 299 -12.17 -23.79 -13.51
CA ARG A 299 -12.17 -24.15 -14.94
C ARG A 299 -10.76 -24.49 -15.42
N TRP A 300 -9.75 -23.69 -15.08
CA TRP A 300 -8.36 -23.99 -15.42
C TRP A 300 -7.86 -25.26 -14.74
N ARG A 301 -8.20 -25.46 -13.46
CA ARG A 301 -7.82 -26.69 -12.72
C ARG A 301 -8.48 -27.95 -13.30
N ALA A 302 -9.68 -27.83 -13.86
CA ALA A 302 -10.41 -28.93 -14.48
C ALA A 302 -9.86 -29.30 -15.87
N ASP A 303 -9.36 -28.33 -16.64
CA ASP A 303 -8.77 -28.58 -17.96
C ASP A 303 -7.30 -29.02 -17.86
N ARG A 304 -7.11 -30.31 -17.66
CA ARG A 304 -5.77 -30.94 -17.62
C ARG A 304 -5.07 -31.03 -18.97
N ARG A 305 -5.74 -30.71 -20.08
CA ARG A 305 -5.10 -30.72 -21.40
C ARG A 305 -4.19 -29.50 -21.54
N HIS A 306 -4.69 -28.35 -21.09
CA HIS A 306 -3.97 -27.08 -21.20
C HIS A 306 -3.25 -26.69 -19.91
N PHE A 307 -3.72 -27.12 -18.74
CA PHE A 307 -3.11 -26.77 -17.46
C PHE A 307 -2.55 -28.01 -16.77
N ASN A 308 -1.26 -28.24 -17.02
CA ASN A 308 -0.51 -29.36 -16.49
C ASN A 308 0.01 -29.04 -15.08
N ARG A 309 -0.61 -29.63 -14.04
CA ARG A 309 -0.19 -29.40 -12.66
C ARG A 309 1.20 -30.01 -12.41
N LEU A 310 2.19 -29.14 -12.18
CA LEU A 310 3.57 -29.54 -11.89
C LEU A 310 3.75 -29.91 -10.42
N LYS A 311 3.17 -29.12 -9.52
CA LYS A 311 3.39 -29.27 -8.08
C LYS A 311 2.17 -28.80 -7.29
N ARG A 312 1.91 -29.48 -6.18
CA ARG A 312 0.97 -29.07 -5.14
C ARG A 312 1.71 -29.02 -3.81
N PHE A 313 1.48 -27.95 -3.07
CA PHE A 313 1.98 -27.74 -1.72
C PHE A 313 0.82 -27.69 -0.74
N GLU A 314 1.00 -28.35 0.39
CA GLU A 314 0.15 -28.26 1.57
C GLU A 314 1.04 -27.80 2.70
N LEU A 315 0.97 -26.52 3.02
CA LEU A 315 1.87 -25.85 3.96
C LEU A 315 1.10 -25.47 5.21
N PRO A 316 1.58 -25.78 6.43
CA PRO A 316 0.93 -25.30 7.64
C PRO A 316 0.94 -23.77 7.66
N ARG A 317 -0.14 -23.14 8.15
CA ARG A 317 -0.20 -21.68 8.29
C ARG A 317 0.61 -21.22 9.50
N PRO A 318 1.73 -20.49 9.36
CA PRO A 318 2.55 -20.08 10.51
C PRO A 318 1.87 -19.13 11.50
N GLN A 319 0.71 -18.56 11.18
CA GLN A 319 -0.01 -17.60 12.05
C GLN A 319 -1.47 -17.98 12.31
N GLY A 320 -1.88 -19.21 12.00
CA GLY A 320 -3.27 -19.62 12.20
C GLY A 320 -3.48 -21.12 12.07
N GLU A 321 -4.73 -21.53 12.21
CA GLU A 321 -5.13 -22.91 12.00
C GLU A 321 -5.33 -23.19 10.49
N GLY A 322 -5.12 -24.45 10.12
CA GLY A 322 -5.34 -24.94 8.76
C GLY A 322 -4.08 -24.97 7.91
N VAL A 323 -4.32 -25.24 6.62
CA VAL A 323 -3.29 -25.53 5.63
C VAL A 323 -3.44 -24.54 4.47
N GLU A 324 -2.35 -23.90 4.11
CA GLU A 324 -2.23 -23.14 2.88
C GLU A 324 -1.97 -24.12 1.73
N CYS A 325 -2.86 -24.11 0.74
CA CYS A 325 -2.73 -24.92 -0.47
C CYS A 325 -2.24 -24.05 -1.62
N VAL A 326 -1.13 -24.44 -2.26
CA VAL A 326 -0.60 -23.78 -3.46
C VAL A 326 -0.46 -24.80 -4.56
N GLU A 327 -1.00 -24.52 -5.74
CA GLU A 327 -0.86 -25.34 -6.93
C GLU A 327 -0.11 -24.57 -8.02
N ILE A 328 0.84 -25.22 -8.68
CA ILE A 328 1.64 -24.66 -9.76
C ILE A 328 1.38 -25.46 -11.03
N TYR A 329 1.07 -24.75 -12.12
CA TYR A 329 0.74 -25.34 -13.42
C TYR A 329 1.67 -24.81 -14.50
N ALA A 330 2.06 -25.67 -15.44
CA ALA A 330 2.54 -25.27 -16.75
C ALA A 330 1.34 -25.17 -17.71
N ILE A 331 1.39 -24.21 -18.62
CA ILE A 331 0.35 -24.02 -19.64
C ILE A 331 0.85 -24.63 -20.95
N ASP A 332 0.06 -25.54 -21.51
CA ASP A 332 0.27 -26.09 -22.84
C ASP A 332 -0.60 -25.34 -23.86
N TYR A 333 0.03 -24.88 -24.93
CA TYR A 333 -0.59 -24.13 -26.02
C TYR A 333 -0.71 -24.95 -27.31
N SER A 334 -0.30 -26.24 -27.32
CA SER A 334 -0.22 -27.07 -28.52
C SER A 334 -1.52 -27.17 -29.32
N ASP A 335 -2.66 -27.13 -28.64
CA ASP A 335 -3.99 -27.35 -29.24
C ASP A 335 -4.70 -26.04 -29.65
N GLY A 336 -4.07 -24.88 -29.43
CA GLY A 336 -4.68 -23.56 -29.62
C GLY A 336 -4.30 -22.82 -30.91
N SER A 337 -3.34 -23.32 -31.68
CA SER A 337 -2.68 -22.59 -32.79
C SER A 337 -3.17 -22.96 -34.20
N GLU A 338 -4.47 -23.21 -34.39
CA GLU A 338 -5.12 -23.22 -35.71
C GLU A 338 -5.86 -21.92 -36.01
#